data_AF-A0A8J3YDK9-F1
#
_entry.id   AF-A0A8J3YDK9-F1
#
_cell.length_a   1.000
_cell.length_b   1.000
_cell.length_c   1.000
_cell.angle_alpha   90.00
_cell.angle_beta   90.00
_cell.angle_gamma   90.00
#
_symmetry.space_group_name_H-M   'P 1'
#
loop_
_entity.id
_entity.type
_entity.pdbx_description
1 polymer ?
#
loop_
_entity_poly.entity_id
_entity_poly.type
_entity_poly.pdbx_seq_one_letter_code
_entity_poly.pdbx_strand_id
1 'polypeptide(L)'
;MRIIPFAAADTLLDGALTAEFQGDYTSVLYIDGALELDGPFLAALGARIDLAGVELVAVAGDLTVAGPIELYQYHPSLYVGGFTRAETLEGGDCEIVVGDGAFTYLVYGYYNDGILRTGAVEVPWVINSDHDLDVDAPAARFVDNFGVDEDADYDARSIAGAFLPELLDPDGASLNVGSFLARLRAGGPVLRDT
;
A
#
# COMPACT_ATOMS: atom_id res chain seq x y z
N MET A 1 0.65 -14.20 -17.41
CA MET A 1 -0.53 -13.52 -16.86
C MET A 1 -1.76 -13.86 -17.69
N ARG A 2 -2.93 -14.03 -17.07
CA ARG A 2 -4.21 -14.29 -17.74
C ARG A 2 -5.37 -13.78 -16.89
N ILE A 3 -6.44 -13.31 -17.51
CA ILE A 3 -7.67 -12.96 -16.80
C ILE A 3 -8.52 -14.23 -16.65
N ILE A 4 -8.87 -14.57 -15.41
CA ILE A 4 -9.65 -15.76 -15.06
C ILE A 4 -10.70 -15.42 -14.00
N PRO A 5 -11.75 -16.26 -13.85
CA PRO A 5 -12.71 -16.10 -12.77
C PRO A 5 -12.05 -16.21 -11.38
N PHE A 6 -12.57 -15.47 -10.40
CA PHE A 6 -12.07 -15.49 -9.02
C PHE A 6 -11.91 -16.89 -8.45
N ALA A 7 -12.94 -17.74 -8.52
CA ALA A 7 -12.87 -19.11 -8.00
C ALA A 7 -11.75 -19.95 -8.65
N ALA A 8 -11.40 -19.68 -9.91
CA ALA A 8 -10.29 -20.35 -10.59
C ALA A 8 -8.93 -19.83 -10.11
N ALA A 9 -8.79 -18.52 -9.87
CA ALA A 9 -7.59 -17.93 -9.27
C ALA A 9 -7.39 -18.41 -7.84
N ASP A 10 -8.46 -18.44 -7.05
CA ASP A 10 -8.46 -18.89 -5.66
C ASP A 10 -8.07 -20.37 -5.54
N THR A 11 -8.56 -21.22 -6.45
CA THR A 11 -8.13 -22.63 -6.54
C THR A 11 -6.63 -22.76 -6.85
N LEU A 12 -6.06 -21.87 -7.67
CA LEU A 12 -4.63 -21.88 -7.99
C LEU A 12 -3.76 -21.35 -6.83
N LEU A 13 -4.37 -20.63 -5.90
CA LEU A 13 -3.73 -20.05 -4.72
C LEU A 13 -4.16 -20.78 -3.44
N ASP A 14 -4.62 -22.03 -3.57
CA ASP A 14 -5.03 -22.90 -2.45
C ASP A 14 -6.03 -22.27 -1.46
N GLY A 15 -6.92 -21.39 -1.95
CA GLY A 15 -7.96 -20.74 -1.16
C GLY A 15 -7.55 -19.42 -0.50
N ALA A 16 -6.36 -18.89 -0.81
CA ALA A 16 -5.84 -17.68 -0.18
C ALA A 16 -6.72 -16.44 -0.46
N LEU A 17 -7.34 -16.32 -1.62
CA LEU A 17 -8.14 -15.14 -1.94
C LEU A 17 -9.43 -15.11 -1.12
N THR A 18 -10.12 -16.25 -1.00
CA THR A 18 -11.33 -16.36 -0.16
C THR A 18 -11.02 -16.18 1.33
N ALA A 19 -9.81 -16.50 1.77
CA ALA A 19 -9.39 -16.34 3.16
C ALA A 19 -9.09 -14.88 3.52
N GLU A 20 -8.51 -14.12 2.59
CA GLU A 20 -7.95 -12.80 2.87
C GLU A 20 -8.88 -11.64 2.48
N PHE A 21 -9.70 -11.80 1.45
CA PHE A 21 -10.54 -10.75 0.89
C PHE A 21 -11.99 -10.84 1.34
N GLN A 22 -12.61 -9.69 1.53
CA GLN A 22 -14.03 -9.52 1.85
C GLN A 22 -14.87 -9.17 0.62
N GLY A 23 -14.26 -8.60 -0.42
CA GLY A 23 -14.93 -8.18 -1.65
C GLY A 23 -15.40 -9.32 -2.55
N ASP A 24 -16.49 -9.08 -3.28
CA ASP A 24 -17.03 -9.98 -4.28
C ASP A 24 -16.37 -9.73 -5.65
N TYR A 25 -15.23 -10.37 -5.89
CA TYR A 25 -14.51 -10.28 -7.16
C TYR A 25 -15.00 -11.33 -8.17
N THR A 26 -15.14 -10.93 -9.42
CA THR A 26 -15.50 -11.80 -10.55
C THR A 26 -14.33 -12.02 -11.50
N SER A 27 -13.48 -11.00 -11.69
CA SER A 27 -12.44 -10.96 -12.72
C SER A 27 -11.06 -10.74 -12.11
N VAL A 28 -10.19 -11.76 -12.20
CA VAL A 28 -8.84 -11.73 -11.64
C VAL A 28 -7.80 -11.79 -12.75
N LEU A 29 -6.91 -10.80 -12.79
CA LEU A 29 -5.66 -10.91 -13.52
C LEU A 29 -4.69 -11.77 -12.70
N TYR A 30 -4.58 -13.04 -13.06
CA TYR A 30 -3.69 -13.99 -12.40
C TYR A 30 -2.30 -14.04 -13.05
N ILE A 31 -1.26 -13.92 -12.23
CA ILE A 31 0.15 -14.07 -12.59
C ILE A 31 0.72 -15.29 -11.88
N ASP A 32 1.08 -16.30 -12.67
CA ASP A 32 1.70 -17.53 -12.21
C ASP A 32 3.21 -17.31 -12.03
N GLY A 33 3.65 -17.13 -10.78
CA GLY A 33 5.02 -16.83 -10.41
C GLY A 33 5.30 -15.33 -10.21
N ALA A 34 6.57 -14.96 -10.31
CA ALA A 34 7.04 -13.61 -10.02
C ALA A 34 6.71 -12.59 -11.13
N LEU A 35 6.57 -11.33 -10.74
CA LEU A 35 6.31 -10.21 -11.63
C LEU A 35 7.30 -9.06 -11.37
N GLU A 36 8.01 -8.64 -12.42
CA GLU A 36 8.84 -7.45 -12.40
C GLU A 36 8.26 -6.38 -13.32
N LEU A 37 8.11 -5.16 -12.81
CA LEU A 37 7.58 -3.98 -13.50
C LEU A 37 8.57 -2.83 -13.43
N ASP A 38 8.80 -2.19 -14.58
CA ASP A 38 9.62 -0.98 -14.70
C ASP A 38 8.69 0.24 -14.74
N GLY A 39 8.68 1.02 -13.66
CA GLY A 39 7.75 2.15 -13.44
C GLY A 39 6.59 1.85 -12.49
N PRO A 40 5.66 2.83 -12.29
CA PRO A 40 4.52 2.71 -11.39
C PRO A 40 3.62 1.51 -11.73
N PHE A 41 3.13 0.80 -10.70
CA PHE A 41 2.45 -0.48 -10.83
C PHE A 41 1.34 -0.51 -11.91
N LEU A 42 0.31 0.33 -11.78
CA LEU A 42 -0.82 0.34 -12.71
C LEU A 42 -0.42 0.72 -14.14
N ALA A 43 0.47 1.71 -14.27
CA ALA A 43 0.92 2.17 -15.59
C ALA A 43 1.77 1.09 -16.30
N ALA A 44 2.71 0.49 -15.58
CA ALA A 44 3.59 -0.56 -16.10
C ALA A 44 2.82 -1.85 -16.42
N LEU A 45 1.81 -2.20 -15.61
CA LEU A 45 0.95 -3.34 -15.86
C LEU A 45 0.00 -3.09 -17.04
N GLY A 46 -0.63 -1.91 -17.09
CA GLY A 46 -1.53 -1.50 -18.18
C GLY A 46 -0.84 -1.39 -19.55
N ALA A 47 0.48 -1.18 -19.56
CA ALA A 47 1.28 -1.24 -20.80
C ALA A 47 1.45 -2.68 -21.34
N ARG A 48 1.20 -3.71 -20.52
CA ARG A 48 1.35 -5.13 -20.89
C ARG A 48 0.02 -5.81 -21.19
N ILE A 49 -1.07 -5.35 -20.57
CA ILE A 49 -2.40 -5.94 -20.69
C ILE A 49 -3.48 -4.88 -20.47
N ASP A 50 -4.61 -5.02 -21.16
CA ASP A 50 -5.80 -4.20 -20.90
C ASP A 50 -6.36 -4.54 -19.51
N LEU A 51 -6.44 -3.53 -18.66
CA LEU A 51 -6.96 -3.64 -17.29
C LEU A 51 -8.47 -3.35 -17.20
N ALA A 52 -9.12 -3.04 -18.32
CA ALA A 52 -10.56 -2.81 -18.33
C ALA A 52 -11.31 -4.05 -17.81
N GLY A 53 -12.04 -3.88 -16.70
CA GLY A 53 -12.81 -4.95 -16.06
C GLY A 53 -11.96 -5.95 -15.28
N VAL A 54 -10.69 -5.64 -14.98
CA VAL A 54 -9.91 -6.36 -13.97
C VAL A 54 -10.27 -5.78 -12.61
N GLU A 55 -10.75 -6.63 -11.70
CA GLU A 55 -11.20 -6.23 -10.37
C GLU A 55 -10.16 -6.56 -9.30
N LEU A 56 -9.37 -7.62 -9.53
CA LEU A 56 -8.26 -8.03 -8.65
C LEU A 56 -7.05 -8.44 -9.50
N VAL A 57 -5.86 -8.01 -9.09
CA VAL A 57 -4.59 -8.54 -9.59
C VAL A 57 -4.02 -9.50 -8.56
N ALA A 58 -3.73 -10.74 -8.95
CA ALA A 58 -3.17 -11.75 -8.07
C ALA A 58 -1.82 -12.24 -8.60
N VAL A 59 -0.75 -11.97 -7.83
CA VAL A 59 0.61 -12.43 -8.11
C VAL A 59 0.93 -13.61 -7.19
N ALA A 60 1.10 -14.80 -7.75
CA ALA A 60 1.35 -16.00 -6.96
C ALA A 60 2.78 -16.07 -6.39
N GLY A 61 3.72 -15.31 -6.96
CA GLY A 61 5.10 -15.20 -6.47
C GLY A 61 5.47 -13.79 -6.04
N ASP A 62 6.74 -13.45 -6.17
CA ASP A 62 7.28 -12.14 -5.78
C ASP A 62 6.81 -11.03 -6.72
N LEU A 63 6.62 -9.83 -6.17
CA LEU A 63 6.34 -8.61 -6.94
C LEU A 63 7.47 -7.61 -6.75
N THR A 64 8.10 -7.19 -7.84
CA THR A 64 9.07 -6.08 -7.83
C THR A 64 8.59 -4.98 -8.77
N VAL A 65 8.43 -3.78 -8.21
CA VAL A 65 7.99 -2.58 -8.94
C VAL A 65 9.08 -1.52 -8.80
N ALA A 66 9.66 -1.09 -9.93
CA ALA A 66 10.58 0.05 -9.97
C ALA A 66 9.80 1.38 -9.95
N GLY A 67 9.08 1.61 -8.85
CA GLY A 67 8.17 2.73 -8.67
C GLY A 67 7.15 2.44 -7.58
N PRO A 68 6.13 3.31 -7.44
CA PRO A 68 5.10 3.16 -6.42
C PRO A 68 4.04 2.11 -6.80
N ILE A 69 3.45 1.49 -5.79
CA ILE A 69 2.18 0.76 -5.88
C ILE A 69 1.11 1.69 -5.29
N GLU A 70 0.37 2.37 -6.16
CA GLU A 70 -0.70 3.33 -5.80
C GLU A 70 -2.05 2.78 -6.24
N LEU A 71 -2.88 2.35 -5.28
CA LEU A 71 -4.21 1.78 -5.51
C LEU A 71 -5.24 2.47 -4.61
N TYR A 72 -5.76 3.61 -5.07
CA TYR A 72 -6.68 4.45 -4.28
C TYR A 72 -8.16 4.24 -4.59
N GLN A 73 -8.47 3.58 -5.71
CA GLN A 73 -9.82 3.37 -6.19
C GLN A 73 -10.27 1.96 -5.83
N TYR A 74 -11.58 1.73 -5.82
CA TYR A 74 -12.17 0.42 -5.49
C TYR A 74 -11.55 -0.75 -6.28
N HIS A 75 -11.18 -0.54 -7.56
CA HIS A 75 -10.52 -1.55 -8.38
C HIS A 75 -9.34 -0.96 -9.18
N PRO A 76 -8.30 -1.77 -9.48
CA PRO A 76 -8.16 -3.16 -9.03
C PRO A 76 -7.62 -3.28 -7.59
N SER A 77 -8.08 -4.29 -6.88
CA SER A 77 -7.45 -4.81 -5.64
C SER A 77 -6.17 -5.58 -5.96
N LEU A 78 -5.36 -5.89 -4.95
CA LEU A 78 -4.06 -6.55 -5.12
C LEU A 78 -3.82 -7.67 -4.11
N TYR A 79 -3.47 -8.86 -4.60
CA TYR A 79 -2.89 -9.96 -3.83
C TYR A 79 -1.46 -10.26 -4.29
N VAL A 80 -0.52 -10.38 -3.35
CA VAL A 80 0.84 -10.89 -3.61
C VAL A 80 1.18 -11.98 -2.60
N GLY A 81 1.33 -13.21 -3.09
CA GLY A 81 1.67 -14.37 -2.24
C GLY A 81 3.15 -14.49 -1.88
N GLY A 82 4.03 -13.80 -2.61
CA GLY A 82 5.47 -13.77 -2.37
C GLY A 82 5.95 -12.48 -1.72
N PHE A 83 7.23 -12.20 -1.87
CA PHE A 83 7.87 -10.99 -1.33
C PHE A 83 7.61 -9.78 -2.23
N THR A 84 7.21 -8.65 -1.64
CA THR A 84 6.94 -7.40 -2.39
C THR A 84 8.08 -6.39 -2.23
N ARG A 85 8.59 -5.85 -3.35
CA ARG A 85 9.53 -4.73 -3.37
C ARG A 85 8.96 -3.59 -4.20
N ALA A 86 8.86 -2.40 -3.60
CA ALA A 86 8.45 -1.20 -4.30
C ALA A 86 9.04 0.06 -3.66
N GLU A 87 8.79 1.19 -4.29
CA GLU A 87 9.11 2.49 -3.73
C GLU A 87 8.20 2.82 -2.53
N THR A 88 6.90 2.64 -2.73
CA THR A 88 5.83 2.83 -1.74
C THR A 88 4.74 1.78 -1.94
N LEU A 89 3.97 1.53 -0.89
CA LEU A 89 2.68 0.83 -0.94
C LEU A 89 1.59 1.76 -0.44
N GLU A 90 0.67 2.13 -1.30
CA GLU A 90 -0.35 3.14 -1.03
C GLU A 90 -1.71 2.55 -1.42
N GLY A 91 -2.59 2.41 -0.43
CA GLY A 91 -3.92 1.83 -0.59
C GLY A 91 -5.02 2.80 -0.19
N GLY A 92 -6.17 2.72 -0.84
CA GLY A 92 -7.39 3.36 -0.36
C GLY A 92 -8.62 2.48 -0.48
N ASP A 93 -9.58 2.79 -1.35
CA ASP A 93 -10.87 2.06 -1.37
C ASP A 93 -10.78 0.57 -1.79
N CYS A 94 -9.64 0.10 -2.31
CA CYS A 94 -9.45 -1.30 -2.68
C CYS A 94 -8.90 -2.13 -1.51
N GLU A 95 -9.00 -3.45 -1.65
CA GLU A 95 -8.29 -4.37 -0.76
C GLU A 95 -6.89 -4.68 -1.31
N ILE A 96 -5.89 -4.59 -0.44
CA ILE A 96 -4.50 -4.93 -0.72
C ILE A 96 -4.03 -5.90 0.35
N VAL A 97 -3.60 -7.08 -0.10
CA VAL A 97 -3.01 -8.11 0.76
C VAL A 97 -1.69 -8.51 0.14
N VAL A 98 -0.59 -8.19 0.82
CA VAL A 98 0.75 -8.61 0.43
C VAL A 98 1.38 -9.43 1.53
N GLY A 99 2.25 -10.38 1.17
CA GLY A 99 3.12 -11.06 2.12
C GLY A 99 4.19 -10.13 2.70
N ASP A 100 5.35 -10.71 3.02
CA ASP A 100 6.51 -9.94 3.47
C ASP A 100 6.98 -8.96 2.37
N GLY A 101 7.67 -7.89 2.75
CA GLY A 101 8.09 -6.90 1.78
C GLY A 101 9.15 -5.92 2.23
N ALA A 102 9.60 -5.09 1.29
CA ALA A 102 10.49 -3.98 1.54
C ALA A 102 10.08 -2.77 0.69
N PHE A 103 9.88 -1.64 1.34
CA PHE A 103 9.44 -0.39 0.73
C PHE A 103 10.44 0.72 1.04
N THR A 104 10.76 1.50 0.01
CA THR A 104 11.83 2.51 0.11
C THR A 104 11.44 3.67 1.03
N TYR A 105 10.20 4.15 0.92
CA TYR A 105 9.78 5.37 1.62
C TYR A 105 8.66 5.14 2.63
N LEU A 106 7.54 4.54 2.24
CA LEU A 106 6.40 4.40 3.15
C LEU A 106 5.42 3.30 2.75
N VAL A 107 4.64 2.87 3.73
CA VAL A 107 3.32 2.24 3.56
C VAL A 107 2.27 3.26 4.01
N TYR A 108 1.24 3.45 3.20
CA TYR A 108 0.19 4.44 3.45
C TYR A 108 -1.20 3.86 3.20
N GLY A 109 -2.00 3.79 4.26
CA GLY A 109 -3.44 3.59 4.15
C GLY A 109 -4.17 4.93 4.04
N TYR A 110 -5.00 5.11 3.02
CA TYR A 110 -5.74 6.32 2.73
C TYR A 110 -7.23 6.02 2.60
N TYR A 111 -8.06 6.64 3.45
CA TYR A 111 -9.51 6.59 3.31
C TYR A 111 -10.08 5.20 3.62
N ASN A 112 -11.39 5.12 3.87
CA ASN A 112 -11.92 4.33 4.99
C ASN A 112 -12.58 2.98 4.65
N ASP A 113 -12.61 2.58 3.38
CA ASP A 113 -13.46 1.46 2.94
C ASP A 113 -12.68 0.22 2.47
N GLY A 114 -11.39 0.36 2.15
CA GLY A 114 -10.52 -0.76 1.77
C GLY A 114 -9.78 -1.36 2.96
N ILE A 115 -8.98 -2.38 2.68
CA ILE A 115 -8.10 -3.02 3.66
C ILE A 115 -6.69 -2.97 3.09
N LEU A 116 -5.71 -2.56 3.89
CA LEU A 116 -4.30 -2.72 3.54
C LEU A 116 -3.65 -3.61 4.60
N ARG A 117 -3.41 -4.87 4.22
CA ARG A 117 -2.73 -5.87 5.03
C ARG A 117 -1.36 -6.25 4.46
N THR A 118 -0.38 -6.37 5.35
CA THR A 118 0.95 -6.87 4.99
C THR A 118 1.39 -8.04 5.88
N GLY A 119 2.32 -8.86 5.40
CA GLY A 119 3.22 -9.62 6.26
C GLY A 119 4.23 -8.71 6.95
N ALA A 120 5.41 -9.24 7.28
CA ALA A 120 6.48 -8.44 7.88
C ALA A 120 7.16 -7.57 6.81
N VAL A 121 7.19 -6.25 7.01
CA VAL A 121 7.73 -5.31 6.02
C VAL A 121 8.88 -4.46 6.57
N GLU A 122 9.91 -4.28 5.75
CA GLU A 122 10.97 -3.31 5.95
C GLU A 122 10.58 -1.98 5.33
N VAL A 123 10.24 -0.98 6.16
CA VAL A 123 9.87 0.35 5.69
C VAL A 123 10.23 1.40 6.77
N PRO A 124 10.65 2.62 6.41
CA PRO A 124 10.99 3.63 7.41
C PRO A 124 9.76 4.33 8.01
N TRP A 125 8.63 4.37 7.29
CA TRP A 125 7.42 5.07 7.71
C TRP A 125 6.16 4.27 7.40
N VAL A 126 5.25 4.23 8.37
CA VAL A 126 3.86 3.83 8.16
C VAL A 126 2.99 5.02 8.47
N ILE A 127 2.13 5.40 7.53
CA ILE A 127 1.17 6.49 7.71
C ILE A 127 -0.23 5.87 7.69
N ASN A 128 -0.95 6.00 8.79
CA ASN A 128 -2.32 5.58 8.89
C ASN A 128 -3.27 6.77 8.67
N SER A 129 -4.06 6.69 7.61
CA SER A 129 -5.25 7.51 7.38
C SER A 129 -6.40 6.63 6.88
N ASP A 130 -6.37 5.34 7.22
CA ASP A 130 -7.33 4.30 6.89
C ASP A 130 -7.98 3.80 8.19
N HIS A 131 -9.19 3.25 8.07
CA HIS A 131 -9.87 2.60 9.19
C HIS A 131 -9.47 1.12 9.34
N ASP A 132 -8.91 0.48 8.31
CA ASP A 132 -8.51 -0.94 8.34
C ASP A 132 -7.09 -1.15 7.77
N LEU A 133 -6.10 -0.67 8.55
CA LEU A 133 -4.67 -0.85 8.29
C LEU A 133 -4.08 -1.93 9.20
N ASP A 134 -3.53 -2.99 8.60
CA ASP A 134 -2.93 -4.13 9.28
C ASP A 134 -1.50 -4.35 8.76
N VAL A 135 -0.55 -3.58 9.30
CA VAL A 135 0.84 -3.53 8.82
C VAL A 135 1.81 -3.94 9.93
N ASP A 136 2.57 -5.03 9.70
CA ASP A 136 3.66 -5.44 10.59
C ASP A 136 5.00 -4.82 10.15
N ALA A 137 5.35 -3.68 10.76
CA ALA A 137 6.56 -2.91 10.43
C ALA A 137 7.31 -2.46 11.70
N PRO A 138 7.97 -3.35 12.46
CA PRO A 138 8.47 -3.08 13.81
C PRO A 138 9.60 -2.04 13.89
N ALA A 139 10.25 -1.72 12.76
CA ALA A 139 11.30 -0.70 12.68
C ALA A 139 10.81 0.64 12.09
N ALA A 140 9.57 0.70 11.62
CA ALA A 140 9.01 1.91 11.03
C ALA A 140 8.64 2.92 12.12
N ARG A 141 8.64 4.20 11.74
CA ARG A 141 7.94 5.22 12.52
C ARG A 141 6.49 5.26 12.09
N PHE A 142 5.59 5.14 13.06
CA PHE A 142 4.16 5.13 12.81
C PHE A 142 3.57 6.52 13.01
N VAL A 143 2.84 7.00 12.00
CA VAL A 143 2.10 8.26 12.05
C VAL A 143 0.62 7.96 11.93
N ASP A 144 -0.14 8.28 12.96
CA ASP A 144 -1.59 8.19 12.95
C ASP A 144 -2.21 9.58 12.74
N ASN A 145 -2.70 9.83 11.52
CA ASN A 145 -3.37 11.09 11.21
C ASN A 145 -4.75 11.22 11.88
N PHE A 146 -5.37 10.13 12.35
CA PHE A 146 -6.66 10.18 13.05
C PHE A 146 -6.53 10.37 14.57
N GLY A 147 -5.35 10.10 15.14
CA GLY A 147 -5.07 10.23 16.57
C GLY A 147 -5.93 9.31 17.45
N VAL A 148 -6.27 8.14 16.91
CA VAL A 148 -7.02 7.04 17.56
C VAL A 148 -6.12 5.89 18.00
N ASP A 149 -4.92 5.78 17.41
CA ASP A 149 -3.90 4.80 17.77
C ASP A 149 -2.99 5.40 18.85
N GLU A 150 -3.04 4.80 20.04
CA GLU A 150 -2.25 5.24 21.20
C GLU A 150 -0.78 4.78 21.11
N ASP A 151 -0.47 3.82 20.24
CA ASP A 151 0.87 3.25 20.07
C ASP A 151 1.66 3.93 18.93
N ALA A 152 1.06 4.90 18.23
CA ALA A 152 1.73 5.68 17.19
C ALA A 152 2.87 6.56 17.75
N ASP A 153 3.99 6.66 17.02
CA ASP A 153 5.07 7.58 17.37
C ASP A 153 4.63 9.05 17.26
N TYR A 154 3.72 9.32 16.32
CA TYR A 154 3.14 10.64 16.08
C TYR A 154 1.65 10.52 15.81
N ASP A 155 0.88 11.35 16.49
CA ASP A 155 -0.57 11.44 16.39
C ASP A 155 -1.00 12.86 15.99
N ALA A 156 -2.29 13.05 15.72
CA ALA A 156 -2.87 14.36 15.40
C ALA A 156 -2.58 15.47 16.45
N ARG A 157 -2.13 15.12 17.65
CA ARG A 157 -1.82 16.05 18.75
C ARG A 157 -0.35 16.48 18.74
N SER A 158 0.53 15.67 18.19
CA SER A 158 1.99 15.84 18.22
C SER A 158 2.61 16.15 16.86
N ILE A 159 1.94 15.81 15.75
CA ILE A 159 2.40 16.04 14.36
C ILE A 159 2.84 17.49 14.14
N ALA A 160 2.02 18.47 14.57
CA ALA A 160 2.32 19.90 14.41
C ALA A 160 3.61 20.35 15.09
N GLY A 161 4.02 19.68 16.16
CA GLY A 161 5.25 19.97 16.89
C GLY A 161 6.47 19.22 16.34
N ALA A 162 6.26 18.02 15.77
CA ALA A 162 7.31 17.12 15.34
C ALA A 162 7.79 17.37 13.90
N PHE A 163 6.87 17.63 12.97
CA PHE A 163 7.19 17.71 11.54
C PHE A 163 7.39 19.16 11.06
N LEU A 164 8.15 19.30 9.98
CA LEU A 164 8.32 20.59 9.30
C LEU A 164 6.94 21.14 8.87
N PRO A 165 6.62 22.43 9.14
CA PRO A 165 5.30 22.99 8.86
C PRO A 165 4.82 22.81 7.41
N GLU A 166 5.73 22.85 6.45
CA GLU A 166 5.42 22.68 5.02
C GLU A 166 5.01 21.26 4.62
N LEU A 167 5.13 20.28 5.53
CA LEU A 167 4.73 18.89 5.31
C LEU A 167 3.35 18.58 5.90
N LEU A 168 2.70 19.58 6.51
CA LEU A 168 1.41 19.44 7.15
C LEU A 168 0.29 19.94 6.23
N ASP A 169 -0.90 19.39 6.40
CA ASP A 169 -2.10 19.96 5.82
C ASP A 169 -2.41 21.35 6.44
N PRO A 170 -3.27 22.16 5.79
CA PRO A 170 -3.51 23.54 6.22
C PRO A 170 -3.98 23.73 7.67
N ASP A 171 -4.61 22.72 8.26
CA ASP A 171 -5.05 22.73 9.66
C ASP A 171 -3.91 22.36 10.64
N GLY A 172 -2.79 21.86 10.14
CA GLY A 172 -1.64 21.39 10.92
C GLY A 172 -1.87 20.09 11.67
N ALA A 173 -3.02 19.42 11.49
CA ALA A 173 -3.41 18.25 12.27
C ALA A 173 -2.96 16.92 11.63
N SER A 174 -2.69 16.92 10.32
CA SER A 174 -2.32 15.73 9.56
C SER A 174 -1.10 15.98 8.68
N LEU A 175 -0.38 14.91 8.34
CA LEU A 175 0.64 14.97 7.30
C LEU A 175 0.01 15.13 5.92
N ASN A 176 0.48 16.13 5.17
CA ASN A 176 0.28 16.16 3.73
C ASN A 176 1.19 15.11 3.07
N VAL A 177 0.68 13.90 2.85
CA VAL A 177 1.48 12.74 2.42
C VAL A 177 2.21 12.98 1.09
N GLY A 178 1.60 13.72 0.16
CA GLY A 178 2.25 14.09 -1.10
C GLY A 178 3.51 14.95 -0.89
N SER A 179 3.43 15.99 -0.05
CA SER A 179 4.58 16.85 0.30
C SER A 179 5.63 16.08 1.10
N PHE A 180 5.19 15.25 2.04
CA PHE A 180 6.05 14.37 2.83
C PHE A 180 6.86 13.41 1.95
N LEU A 181 6.20 12.69 1.04
CA LEU A 181 6.85 11.76 0.12
C LEU A 181 7.80 12.48 -0.85
N ALA A 182 7.40 13.64 -1.38
CA ALA A 182 8.27 14.46 -2.22
C ALA A 182 9.55 14.89 -1.47
N ARG A 183 9.44 15.18 -0.16
CA ARG A 183 10.57 15.53 0.69
C ARG A 183 11.49 14.33 0.94
N LEU A 184 10.93 13.15 1.21
CA LEU A 184 11.70 11.90 1.37
C LEU A 184 12.48 11.56 0.09
N ARG A 185 11.84 11.64 -1.08
CA ARG A 185 12.47 11.43 -2.40
C ARG A 185 13.63 12.40 -2.65
N ALA A 186 13.52 13.63 -2.15
CA ALA A 186 14.58 14.63 -2.24
C ALA A 186 15.71 14.43 -1.21
N GLY A 187 15.63 13.41 -0.34
CA GLY A 187 16.59 13.16 0.74
C GLY A 187 16.59 14.24 1.83
N GLY A 188 15.49 15.00 1.94
CA GLY A 188 15.37 16.09 2.90
C GLY A 188 14.89 15.61 4.28
N PRO A 189 15.20 16.34 5.36
CA PRO A 189 14.61 16.09 6.66
C PRO A 189 13.09 16.29 6.60
N VAL A 190 12.37 15.49 7.39
CA VAL A 190 10.91 15.58 7.57
C VAL A 190 10.51 15.99 8.98
N LEU A 191 11.38 15.73 9.96
CA LEU A 191 11.23 16.19 11.33
C LEU A 191 11.92 17.53 11.54
N ARG A 192 11.48 18.28 12.54
CA ARG A 192 12.20 19.45 13.04
C ARG A 192 13.46 19.01 13.78
N ASP A 193 14.51 19.81 13.68
CA ASP A 193 15.67 19.69 14.56
C ASP A 193 15.20 20.00 15.99
N THR A 194 15.36 19.03 16.89
CA THR A 194 15.06 19.17 18.32
C THR A 194 16.23 19.72 19.11
#